data_AF-A0A078B3U3-F1
#
_entry.id   AF-A0A078B3U3-F1
#
_cell.length_a   1.000
_cell.length_b   1.000
_cell.length_c   1.000
_cell.angle_alpha   90.00
_cell.angle_beta   90.00
_cell.angle_gamma   90.00
#
_symmetry.space_group_name_H-M   'P 1'
#
loop_
_entity.id
_entity.type
_entity.pdbx_description
1 polymer ?
#
loop_
_entity_poly.entity_id
_entity_poly.type
_entity_poly.pdbx_seq_one_letter_code
_entity_poly.pdbx_strand_id
1 'polypeptide(L)' 'MYRVYATLTFVFVIDDAESELAVLDLIQVLVEVLDKCFENLNYIIDEIVVDGMVTETNINEIVSVLKSMNDYALEK' A
#
# COMPACT_ATOMS: atom_id res chain seq x y z
N MET A 1 -15.77 3.73 -1.19
CA MET A 1 -15.70 2.26 -1.34
C MET A 1 -15.23 1.61 -0.03
N TYR A 2 -15.83 0.49 0.40
CA TYR A 2 -15.40 -0.27 1.58
C TYR A 2 -15.21 -1.76 1.23
N ARG A 3 -14.19 -2.40 1.81
CA ARG A 3 -13.99 -3.86 1.73
C ARG A 3 -13.37 -4.42 2.99
N VAL A 4 -13.73 -5.66 3.30
CA VAL A 4 -13.14 -6.44 4.40
C VAL A 4 -12.32 -7.58 3.81
N TYR A 5 -11.06 -7.68 4.22
CA TYR A 5 -10.18 -8.81 3.93
C TYR A 5 -9.75 -9.45 5.26
N ALA A 6 -10.25 -10.66 5.53
CA ALA A 6 -10.10 -11.36 6.80
C ALA A 6 -10.49 -10.49 8.01
N THR A 7 -9.52 -9.96 8.74
CA THR A 7 -9.71 -9.13 9.95
C THR A 7 -9.51 -7.63 9.70
N LEU A 8 -9.05 -7.24 8.51
CA LEU A 8 -8.76 -5.86 8.15
C LEU A 8 -9.89 -5.26 7.32
N THR A 9 -10.24 -4.01 7.62
CA THR A 9 -11.22 -3.24 6.85
C THR A 9 -10.53 -2.11 6.13
N PHE A 10 -10.70 -2.07 4.82
CA PHE A 10 -10.13 -1.08 3.92
C PHE A 10 -11.23 -0.13 3.46
N VAL A 11 -11.01 1.17 3.65
CA VAL A 11 -11.96 2.22 3.28
C VAL A 11 -11.24 3.20 2.37
N PHE A 12 -11.77 3.38 1.17
CA PHE A 12 -11.26 4.33 0.18
C PHE A 12 -12.33 5.37 -0.11
N VAL A 13 -11.97 6.65 0.00
CA VAL A 13 -12.81 7.77 -0.42
C VAL A 13 -12.29 8.22 -1.78
N ILE A 14 -13.09 8.00 -2.81
CA ILE A 14 -12.79 8.33 -4.21
C ILE A 14 -13.93 9.17 -4.76
N ASP A 15 -13.67 9.92 -5.82
CA ASP A 15 -14.72 10.58 -6.58
C ASP A 15 -15.41 9.61 -7.55
N ASP A 16 -16.51 10.06 -8.17
CA ASP A 16 -17.26 9.26 -9.13
C ASP A 16 -16.54 9.07 -10.48
N ALA A 17 -15.40 9.75 -10.70
CA ALA A 17 -14.61 9.62 -11.93
C ALA A 17 -13.66 8.43 -11.87
N GLU A 18 -13.29 7.99 -10.67
CA GLU A 18 -12.38 6.86 -10.46
C GLU A 18 -13.03 5.50 -10.72
N SER A 19 -12.22 4.57 -11.23
CA SER A 19 -12.69 3.21 -11.50
C SER A 19 -12.68 2.36 -10.22
N GLU A 20 -13.83 1.78 -9.87
CA GLU A 20 -13.92 0.81 -8.77
C GLU A 20 -12.96 -0.38 -8.96
N LEU A 21 -12.70 -0.81 -10.21
CA LEU A 21 -11.76 -1.89 -10.50
C LEU A 21 -10.31 -1.48 -10.20
N ALA A 22 -9.93 -0.23 -10.49
CA ALA A 22 -8.60 0.27 -10.17
C ALA A 22 -8.38 0.33 -8.65
N VAL A 23 -9.41 0.72 -7.89
CA VAL A 23 -9.35 0.75 -6.42
C VAL A 23 -9.27 -0.67 -5.84
N LEU A 24 -9.96 -1.64 -6.43
CA LEU A 24 -9.83 -3.05 -6.03
C LEU A 24 -8.42 -3.60 -6.26
N ASP A 25 -7.82 -3.26 -7.39
CA ASP A 25 -6.45 -3.66 -7.71
C ASP A 25 -5.45 -3.01 -6.74
N LEU A 26 -5.66 -1.74 -6.40
CA LEU A 26 -4.86 -1.03 -5.40
C LEU A 26 -4.97 -1.68 -4.01
N ILE A 27 -6.17 -2.07 -3.59
CA ILE A 27 -6.35 -2.81 -2.33
C ILE A 27 -5.59 -4.15 -2.36
N GLN A 28 -5.61 -4.85 -3.50
CA GLN A 28 -4.90 -6.11 -3.66
C GLN A 28 -3.39 -5.92 -3.51
N VAL A 29 -2.82 -4.92 -4.19
CA VAL A 29 -1.39 -4.55 -4.04
C VAL A 29 -1.07 -4.24 -2.58
N LEU A 30 -1.91 -3.46 -1.90
CA LEU A 30 -1.72 -3.12 -0.50
C LEU A 30 -1.69 -4.36 0.39
N VAL A 31 -2.65 -5.27 0.23
CA VAL A 31 -2.75 -6.52 0.99
C VAL A 31 -1.53 -7.41 0.75
N GLU A 32 -1.02 -7.49 -0.49
CA GLU A 32 0.15 -8.30 -0.81
C GLU A 32 1.46 -7.71 -0.26
N VAL A 33 1.61 -6.39 -0.25
CA VAL A 33 2.77 -5.73 0.39
C VAL A 33 2.68 -5.87 1.91
N LEU A 34 1.49 -5.73 2.49
CA LEU A 34 1.24 -5.91 3.92
C LEU A 34 1.61 -7.31 4.41
N ASP A 35 1.30 -8.35 3.63
CA ASP A 35 1.67 -9.73 3.94
C ASP A 35 3.20 -9.93 3.99
N LYS A 36 3.94 -9.14 3.19
CA LYS A 36 5.41 -9.22 3.12
C LYS A 36 6.13 -8.34 4.16
N CYS A 37 5.55 -7.21 4.54
CA CYS A 37 6.20 -6.20 5.40
C CYS A 37 5.22 -5.57 6.41
N PHE A 38 4.71 -6.35 7.37
CA PHE A 38 3.67 -5.88 8.28
C PHE A 38 4.09 -4.79 9.28
N GLU A 39 5.38 -4.68 9.59
CA GLU A 39 5.88 -3.83 10.69
C GLU A 39 5.80 -2.32 10.40
N ASN A 40 5.65 -1.94 9.13
CA ASN A 40 5.93 -0.58 8.65
C ASN A 40 4.79 -0.02 7.77
N LEU A 41 3.54 -0.13 8.25
CA LEU A 41 2.32 0.28 7.54
C LEU A 41 2.40 1.69 6.94
N ASN A 42 2.89 2.68 7.71
CA ASN A 42 2.95 4.07 7.24
C ASN A 42 3.86 4.21 6.02
N TYR A 43 5.02 3.55 6.03
CA TYR A 43 5.97 3.58 4.91
C TYR A 43 5.42 2.85 3.69
N ILE A 44 4.63 1.79 3.87
CA ILE A 44 3.95 1.11 2.77
C ILE A 44 2.96 2.06 2.07
N ILE A 45 2.15 2.79 2.86
CA ILE A 45 1.20 3.75 2.28
C ILE A 45 1.95 4.85 1.53
N ASP A 46 3.01 5.41 2.12
CA ASP A 46 3.79 6.49 1.49
C ASP A 46 4.48 6.05 0.18
N GLU A 47 4.80 4.77 0.02
CA GLU A 47 5.39 4.27 -1.23
C GLU A 47 4.32 4.03 -2.33
N ILE A 48 3.12 3.61 -1.93
CA ILE A 48 2.03 3.23 -2.86
C ILE A 48 1.18 4.43 -3.25
N VAL A 49 0.88 5.33 -2.31
CA VAL A 49 0.01 6.49 -2.51
C VAL A 49 0.60 7.75 -1.86
N VAL A 50 0.80 8.80 -2.66
CA VAL A 50 1.24 10.10 -2.19
C VAL A 50 0.29 11.18 -2.69
N ASP A 51 -0.20 12.03 -1.77
CA ASP A 51 -1.10 13.15 -2.07
C ASP A 51 -2.37 12.72 -2.84
N GLY A 52 -2.87 11.51 -2.55
CA GLY A 52 -4.03 10.92 -3.22
C GLY A 52 -3.75 10.34 -4.61
N MET A 53 -2.51 10.38 -5.10
CA MET A 53 -2.10 9.75 -6.35
C MET A 53 -1.37 8.43 -6.09
N VAL A 54 -1.64 7.44 -6.94
CA VAL A 54 -0.94 6.15 -6.92
C VAL A 54 0.45 6.33 -7.54
N THR A 55 1.49 6.06 -6.77
CA THR A 55 2.89 6.27 -7.16
C THR A 55 3.54 4.99 -7.67
N GLU A 56 3.41 3.90 -6.92
CA GLU A 56 4.00 2.60 -7.26
C GLU A 56 3.00 1.47 -6.99
N THR A 57 2.96 0.49 -7.89
CA THR A 57 2.09 -0.69 -7.78
C THR A 57 2.87 -2.00 -7.92
N ASN A 58 4.15 -1.94 -8.29
CA ASN A 58 5.02 -3.10 -8.36
C ASN A 58 5.47 -3.52 -6.96
N ILE A 59 4.88 -4.60 -6.47
CA ILE A 59 5.13 -5.17 -5.15
C ILE A 59 6.63 -5.43 -4.90
N ASN A 60 7.40 -5.83 -5.91
CA ASN A 60 8.82 -6.14 -5.73
C ASN A 60 9.66 -4.89 -5.51
N GLU A 61 9.36 -3.80 -6.23
CA GLU A 61 10.02 -2.51 -6.07
C GLU A 61 9.69 -1.93 -4.69
N ILE A 62 8.40 -1.91 -4.33
CA ILE A 62 7.92 -1.42 -3.01
C ILE A 62 8.64 -2.15 -1.87
N VAL A 63 8.65 -3.48 -1.89
CA VAL A 63 9.31 -4.27 -0.84
C VAL A 63 10.82 -4.06 -0.81
N SER A 64 11.47 -3.83 -1.96
CA SER A 64 12.90 -3.53 -2.03
C SER A 64 13.24 -2.20 -1.37
N VAL A 65 12.46 -1.16 -1.66
CA VAL A 65 12.62 0.18 -1.07
C VAL A 65 12.38 0.12 0.43
N LEU A 66 11.30 -0.51 0.88
CA LEU A 66 10.95 -0.63 2.30
C LEU A 66 12.03 -1.37 3.11
N LYS A 67 12.60 -2.45 2.56
CA LYS A 67 13.72 -3.16 3.20
C LYS A 67 14.95 -2.27 3.32
N SER A 68 15.29 -1.56 2.24
CA SER A 68 16.42 -0.64 2.25
C SER A 68 16.23 0.44 3.32
N MET A 69 15.05 1.05 3.40
CA MET A 69 14.71 2.04 4.43
C MET A 69 14.81 1.50 5.85
N ASN A 70 14.33 0.27 6.07
CA ASN A 70 14.39 -0.39 7.37
C ASN A 70 15.83 -0.71 7.79
N ASP A 71 16.67 -1.16 6.87
CA ASP A 71 18.10 -1.42 7.13
C ASP A 71 18.83 -0.13 7.53
N TYR A 72 18.57 1.00 6.84
CA TYR A 72 19.12 2.30 7.23
C TYR A 72 18.63 2.79 8.60
N ALA A 73 17.41 2.42 9.01
CA ALA A 73 16.87 2.77 10.31
C ALA A 73 17.49 1.95 11.46
N LEU A 74 17.97 0.73 11.18
CA LEU A 74 18.63 -0.14 12.16
C LEU A 74 20.12 0.16 12.35
N GLU A 75 20.78 0.78 11.37
CA GLU A 75 22.18 1.22 11.47
C GLU A 75 22.37 2.51 12.30
N LYS A 76 21.29 3.13 12.77
CA LYS A 76 21.29 4.40 13.48
C LYS A 76 20.75 4.28 14.90
#